data_AF-A0A377KE71-F1
#
_entry.id   AF-A0A377KE71-F1
#
_cell.length_a   1.000
_cell.length_b   1.000
_cell.length_c   1.000
_cell.angle_alpha   90.00
_cell.angle_beta   90.00
_cell.angle_gamma   90.00
#
_symmetry.space_group_name_H-M   'P 1'
#
loop_
_entity.id
_entity.type
_entity.pdbx_description
1 polymer ?
#
loop_
_entity_poly.entity_id
_entity_poly.type
_entity_poly.pdbx_seq_one_letter_code
_entity_poly.pdbx_strand_id
1 'polypeptide(L)'
;MLKAQHPEYETWTAGIHGKNNVTCIDCHMPKVQNAEGKLYTDHKIGNPFDNFAQTCANCHTQDKAALQKVVAERKQSINDLKIKVEDQTGSRSLRSESGAGMQAQRKPK
;
A
#
# COMPACT_ATOMS: atom_id res chain seq x y z
N MET A 1 -8.59 -8.56 20.11
CA MET A 1 -8.24 -8.27 18.70
C MET A 1 -7.37 -7.03 18.67
N LEU A 2 -6.41 -6.97 17.74
CA LEU A 2 -5.63 -5.76 17.46
C LEU A 2 -6.06 -5.17 16.12
N LYS A 3 -6.01 -3.84 15.98
CA LYS A 3 -6.40 -3.15 14.75
C LYS A 3 -5.20 -2.40 14.17
N ALA A 4 -4.66 -2.90 13.06
CA ALA A 4 -3.67 -2.17 12.29
C ALA A 4 -4.30 -0.92 11.65
N GLN A 5 -3.54 0.18 11.56
CA GLN A 5 -3.90 1.40 10.84
C GLN A 5 -2.75 1.80 9.93
N HIS A 6 -3.10 2.25 8.72
CA HIS A 6 -2.26 2.80 7.65
C HIS A 6 -0.76 2.93 8.02
N PRO A 7 0.01 1.84 7.90
CA PRO A 7 1.39 1.78 8.37
C PRO A 7 2.35 2.16 7.24
N GLU A 8 2.12 3.31 6.58
CA GLU A 8 2.91 3.71 5.41
C GLU A 8 4.39 3.86 5.75
N TYR A 9 4.73 4.49 6.89
CA TYR A 9 6.12 4.73 7.26
C TYR A 9 6.87 3.41 7.55
N GLU A 10 6.25 2.50 8.28
CA GLU A 10 6.84 1.20 8.64
C GLU A 10 7.01 0.32 7.39
N THR A 11 5.99 0.27 6.52
CA THR A 11 6.06 -0.52 5.29
C THR A 11 6.98 0.08 4.24
N TRP A 12 7.05 1.41 4.13
CA TRP A 12 8.03 2.12 3.30
C TRP A 12 9.46 1.80 3.77
N THR A 13 9.73 1.87 5.07
CA THR A 13 11.04 1.57 5.66
C THR A 13 11.51 0.16 5.29
N ALA A 14 10.60 -0.81 5.27
CA ALA A 14 10.90 -2.19 4.89
C ALA A 14 11.07 -2.39 3.36
N GLY A 15 10.54 -1.49 2.54
CA GLY A 15 10.54 -1.55 1.08
C GLY A 15 11.88 -1.17 0.44
N ILE A 16 12.05 -1.48 -0.86
CA ILE A 16 13.32 -1.23 -1.55
C ILE A 16 13.64 0.26 -1.70
N HIS A 17 12.63 1.10 -1.91
CA HIS A 17 12.79 2.55 -1.99
C HIS A 17 13.25 3.13 -0.64
N GLY A 18 12.61 2.75 0.47
CA GLY A 18 13.01 3.19 1.81
C GLY A 18 14.40 2.69 2.21
N LYS A 19 14.75 1.44 1.85
CA LYS A 19 16.12 0.91 2.04
C LYS A 19 17.21 1.69 1.31
N ASN A 20 16.86 2.36 0.21
CA ASN A 20 17.75 3.24 -0.54
C ASN A 20 17.52 4.72 -0.21
N ASN A 21 16.77 5.01 0.85
CA ASN A 21 16.44 6.35 1.33
C ASN A 21 15.76 7.25 0.28
N VAL A 22 15.04 6.66 -0.68
CA VAL A 22 14.11 7.39 -1.55
C VAL A 22 12.91 7.76 -0.70
N THR A 23 12.71 9.05 -0.47
CA THR A 23 11.81 9.60 0.52
C THR A 23 10.37 9.69 0.01
N CYS A 24 9.43 9.94 0.92
CA CYS A 24 8.04 10.22 0.56
C CYS A 24 7.93 11.43 -0.41
N ILE A 25 8.81 12.42 -0.23
CA ILE A 25 8.82 13.69 -0.96
C ILE A 25 9.21 13.46 -2.42
N ASP A 26 10.16 12.57 -2.69
CA ASP A 26 10.66 12.32 -4.05
C ASP A 26 9.55 11.83 -4.99
N CYS A 27 8.54 11.13 -4.45
CA CYS A 27 7.40 10.65 -5.21
C CYS A 27 6.16 11.55 -5.10
N HIS A 28 5.85 12.05 -3.90
CA HIS A 28 4.57 12.72 -3.64
C HIS A 28 4.64 14.24 -3.62
N MET A 29 5.84 14.81 -3.58
CA MET A 29 6.07 16.26 -3.52
C MET A 29 7.28 16.63 -4.40
N PRO A 30 7.24 16.34 -5.71
CA PRO A 30 8.36 16.61 -6.60
C PRO A 30 8.69 18.10 -6.68
N LYS A 31 9.94 18.41 -7.02
CA LYS A 31 10.32 19.77 -7.40
C LYS A 31 9.78 20.06 -8.80
N VAL A 32 9.06 21.17 -8.94
CA VAL A 32 8.45 21.62 -10.20
C VAL A 32 8.77 23.10 -10.42
N GLN A 33 8.62 23.58 -11.66
CA GLN A 33 8.84 24.97 -12.03
C GLN A 33 7.52 25.70 -12.22
N ASN A 34 7.44 26.95 -11.77
CA ASN A 34 6.29 27.82 -12.05
C ASN A 34 6.45 28.50 -13.43
N ALA A 35 5.50 29.36 -13.80
CA ALA A 35 5.53 30.09 -15.07
C ALA A 35 6.77 30.97 -15.24
N GLU A 36 7.36 31.43 -14.13
CA GLU A 36 8.61 32.23 -14.13
C GLU A 36 9.88 31.37 -14.06
N GLY A 37 9.77 30.03 -14.15
CA GLY A 37 10.91 29.11 -14.09
C GLY A 37 11.49 28.90 -12.68
N LYS A 38 10.87 29.45 -11.64
CA LYS A 38 11.31 29.27 -10.25
C LYS A 38 10.92 27.87 -9.77
N LEU A 39 11.90 27.16 -9.21
CA LEU A 39 11.68 25.86 -8.58
C LEU A 39 10.92 26.00 -7.25
N TYR A 40 9.92 25.16 -7.07
CA TYR A 40 9.18 25.00 -5.83
C TYR A 40 8.81 23.53 -5.59
N THR A 41 8.46 23.17 -4.36
CA THR A 41 7.95 21.84 -4.03
C THR A 41 6.47 21.77 -4.36
N ASP A 42 6.04 20.80 -5.16
CA ASP A 42 4.62 20.56 -5.39
C ASP A 42 3.96 20.09 -4.08
N HIS A 43 2.95 20.82 -3.63
CA HIS A 43 2.18 20.50 -2.41
C HIS A 43 0.84 19.83 -2.74
N LYS A 44 0.55 19.55 -4.01
CA LYS A 44 -0.60 18.74 -4.42
C LYS A 44 -0.28 17.25 -4.21
N ILE A 45 -0.23 16.84 -2.94
CA ILE A 45 0.07 15.47 -2.53
C ILE A 45 -1.01 14.54 -3.09
N GLY A 46 -0.59 13.58 -3.92
CA GLY A 46 -1.50 12.70 -4.63
C GLY A 46 -0.79 11.52 -5.29
N ASN A 47 -1.34 11.03 -6.40
CA ASN A 47 -0.76 9.91 -7.13
C ASN A 47 0.51 10.35 -7.89
N PRO A 48 1.69 9.75 -7.61
CA PRO A 48 2.94 10.12 -8.30
C PRO A 48 2.90 9.96 -9.83
N PHE A 49 2.06 9.06 -10.35
CA PHE A 49 1.91 8.85 -11.79
C PHE A 49 1.22 10.02 -12.51
N ASP A 50 0.51 10.90 -11.80
CA ASP A 50 -0.08 12.10 -12.37
C ASP A 50 1.01 13.06 -12.87
N ASN A 51 2.18 13.05 -12.23
CA ASN A 51 3.36 13.83 -12.63
C ASN A 51 4.59 12.94 -12.81
N PHE A 52 4.45 11.87 -13.62
CA PHE A 52 5.50 10.87 -13.84
C PHE A 52 6.86 11.45 -14.25
N ALA A 53 6.84 12.50 -15.07
CA ALA A 53 8.05 13.14 -15.59
C ALA A 53 8.92 13.78 -14.50
N GLN A 54 8.31 14.21 -13.40
CA GLN A 54 9.01 14.87 -12.28
C GLN A 54 9.14 13.98 -11.05
N THR A 55 8.63 12.73 -11.10
CA THR A 55 8.68 11.76 -10.01
C THR A 55 9.52 10.55 -10.42
N CYS A 56 8.91 9.54 -11.04
CA CYS A 56 9.54 8.27 -11.37
C CYS A 56 10.67 8.43 -12.41
N ALA A 57 10.49 9.30 -13.40
CA ALA A 57 11.43 9.48 -14.50
C ALA A 57 12.78 10.11 -14.07
N ASN A 58 12.87 10.67 -12.87
CA ASN A 58 14.14 11.16 -12.32
C ASN A 58 15.15 10.04 -12.03
N CYS A 59 14.66 8.82 -11.79
CA CYS A 59 15.50 7.67 -11.41
C CYS A 59 15.34 6.46 -12.34
N HIS A 60 14.20 6.36 -13.04
CA HIS A 60 13.88 5.23 -13.92
C HIS A 60 13.95 5.62 -15.39
N THR A 61 14.51 4.72 -16.20
CA THR A 61 14.58 4.85 -17.67
C THR A 61 13.39 4.21 -18.37
N GLN A 62 12.59 3.42 -17.65
CA GLN A 62 11.37 2.80 -18.17
C GLN A 62 10.28 3.84 -18.42
N ASP A 63 9.44 3.59 -19.42
CA ASP A 63 8.29 4.45 -19.67
C ASP A 63 7.20 4.33 -18.59
N LYS A 64 6.26 5.28 -18.63
CA LYS A 64 5.14 5.36 -17.69
C LYS A 64 4.27 4.10 -17.69
N ALA A 65 3.98 3.53 -18.86
CA ALA A 65 3.08 2.40 -18.99
C ALA A 65 3.69 1.11 -18.41
N ALA A 66 5.00 0.90 -18.63
CA ALA A 66 5.74 -0.22 -18.08
C ALA A 66 5.73 -0.19 -16.54
N LEU A 67 6.02 0.97 -15.93
CA LEU A 67 5.99 1.09 -14.47
C LEU A 67 4.57 0.99 -13.90
N GLN A 68 3.56 1.54 -14.56
CA GLN A 68 2.16 1.38 -14.16
C GLN A 68 1.74 -0.09 -14.19
N LYS A 69 2.18 -0.86 -15.20
CA LYS A 69 1.90 -2.29 -15.30
C LYS A 69 2.50 -3.06 -14.12
N VAL A 70 3.77 -2.83 -13.79
CA VAL A 70 4.44 -3.47 -12.64
C VAL A 70 3.70 -3.17 -11.32
N VAL A 71 3.27 -1.92 -11.13
CA VAL A 71 2.51 -1.53 -9.93
C VAL A 71 1.13 -2.22 -9.90
N ALA A 72 0.44 -2.29 -11.04
CA ALA A 72 -0.85 -2.97 -11.15
C ALA A 72 -0.74 -4.48 -10.87
N GLU A 73 0.29 -5.16 -11.39
CA GLU A 73 0.54 -6.59 -11.14
C GLU A 73 0.78 -6.89 -9.65
N ARG A 74 1.54 -6.03 -8.95
CA ARG A 74 1.75 -6.16 -7.50
C ARG A 74 0.44 -5.95 -6.73
N LYS A 75 -0.35 -4.95 -7.12
CA LYS A 75 -1.66 -4.68 -6.52
C LYS A 75 -2.59 -5.88 -6.67
N GLN A 76 -2.61 -6.52 -7.84
CA GLN A 76 -3.40 -7.73 -8.07
C GLN A 76 -2.93 -8.89 -7.19
N SER A 77 -1.63 -9.19 -7.20
CA SER A 77 -1.05 -10.27 -6.38
C SER A 77 -1.35 -10.12 -4.89
N ILE A 78 -1.29 -8.88 -4.36
CA ILE A 78 -1.62 -8.58 -2.96
C ILE A 78 -3.12 -8.78 -2.71
N ASN A 79 -3.98 -8.36 -3.63
CA ASN A 79 -5.43 -8.51 -3.50
C ASN A 79 -5.85 -9.99 -3.49
N ASP A 80 -5.28 -10.79 -4.39
CA ASP A 80 -5.56 -12.23 -4.48
C ASP A 80 -5.21 -12.96 -3.16
N LEU A 81 -4.10 -12.59 -2.52
CA LEU A 81 -3.71 -13.14 -1.23
C LEU A 81 -4.57 -12.58 -0.08
N LYS A 82 -4.88 -11.29 -0.10
CA LYS A 82 -5.76 -10.64 0.89
C LYS A 82 -7.10 -11.37 0.98
N ILE A 83 -7.75 -11.63 -0.16
CA ILE A 83 -9.06 -12.30 -0.20
C ILE A 83 -8.96 -13.72 0.40
N LYS A 84 -7.91 -14.48 0.07
CA LYS A 84 -7.71 -15.83 0.63
C LYS A 84 -7.55 -15.81 2.15
N VAL A 85 -6.80 -14.84 2.68
CA VAL A 85 -6.60 -14.70 4.13
C VAL A 85 -7.87 -14.21 4.83
N GLU A 86 -8.64 -13.32 4.20
CA GLU A 86 -9.94 -12.87 4.71
C GLU A 86 -10.93 -14.03 4.85
N ASP A 87 -11.01 -14.91 3.84
CA ASP A 87 -11.86 -16.11 3.86
C ASP A 87 -11.44 -17.10 4.98
N GLN A 88 -10.14 -17.37 5.09
CA GLN A 88 -9.62 -18.24 6.15
C GLN A 88 -9.86 -17.66 7.55
N THR A 89 -9.68 -16.36 7.72
CA THR A 89 -9.84 -15.68 9.01
C THR A 89 -11.32 -15.62 9.40
N GLY A 90 -12.20 -15.28 8.46
CA GLY A 90 -13.65 -15.29 8.67
C GLY A 90 -14.17 -16.67 9.02
N SER A 91 -13.81 -17.70 8.24
CA SER A 91 -14.22 -19.09 8.50
C SER A 91 -13.65 -19.63 9.82
N ARG A 92 -12.45 -19.21 10.24
CA ARG A 92 -11.91 -19.54 11.56
C ARG A 92 -12.69 -18.85 12.68
N SER A 93 -13.07 -17.58 12.50
CA SER A 93 -13.93 -16.87 13.45
C SER A 93 -15.26 -17.60 13.64
N LEU A 94 -15.97 -17.90 12.54
CA LEU A 94 -17.26 -18.60 12.56
C LEU A 94 -17.15 -19.98 13.24
N ARG A 95 -16.07 -20.73 12.97
CA ARG A 95 -15.80 -22.01 13.63
C ARG A 95 -15.55 -21.86 15.13
N SER A 96 -14.84 -20.81 15.54
CA SER A 96 -14.61 -20.53 16.96
C SER A 96 -15.92 -20.18 17.69
N GLU A 97 -16.81 -19.43 17.04
CA GLU A 97 -18.13 -19.08 17.55
C GLU A 97 -19.05 -20.31 17.63
N SER A 98 -19.07 -21.15 16.58
CA SER A 98 -19.85 -22.39 16.55
C SER A 98 -19.37 -23.40 17.60
N GLY A 99 -18.05 -23.52 17.78
CA GLY A 99 -17.45 -24.37 18.80
C GLY A 99 -17.73 -23.88 20.23
N ALA A 100 -17.71 -22.57 20.46
CA ALA A 100 -18.10 -21.97 21.73
C ALA A 100 -19.61 -22.18 22.02
N GLY A 101 -20.47 -22.03 21.01
CA GLY A 101 -21.91 -22.30 21.12
C GLY A 101 -22.21 -23.77 21.45
N MET A 102 -21.46 -24.71 20.86
CA MET A 102 -21.64 -26.14 21.12
C MET A 102 -21.08 -26.58 22.49
N GLN A 103 -20.07 -25.89 23.04
CA GLN A 103 -19.61 -26.10 24.42
C GLN A 103 -20.59 -25.49 25.44
N ALA A 104 -21.22 -24.35 25.14
CA ALA A 104 -22.22 -23.73 26.01
C ALA A 104 -23.47 -24.61 26.20
N GLN A 105 -23.88 -25.37 25.17
CA GLN A 105 -25.03 -26.28 25.22
C GLN A 105 -24.74 -27.63 25.88
N ARG A 106 -23.47 -27.94 26.21
CA ARG A 106 -23.04 -29.20 26.85
C ARG A 106 -22.76 -29.08 28.35
N LYS A 107 -23.07 -27.93 28.98
CA LYS A 107 -22.97 -27.84 30.45
C LYS A 107 -24.08 -28.67 31.09
N PRO A 108 -23.76 -29.66 31.95
CA PRO A 108 -24.78 -30.37 32.72
C PRO A 108 -25.48 -29.41 33.67
N LYS A 109 -26.80 -29.57 33.83
CA LYS A 109 -27.61 -28.88 34.85
C LYS A 109 -27.12 -29.18 36.26
#